data_AF-A0A938EG83-F1
#
_entry.id   AF-A0A938EG83-F1
#
_cell.length_a   1.000
_cell.length_b   1.000
_cell.length_c   1.000
_cell.angle_alpha   90.00
_cell.angle_beta   90.00
_cell.angle_gamma   90.00
#
_symmetry.space_group_name_H-M   'P 1'
#
loop_
_entity.id
_entity.type
_entity.pdbx_description
1 polymer ?
#
loop_
_entity_poly.entity_id
_entity_poly.type
_entity_poly.pdbx_seq_one_letter_code
_entity_poly.pdbx_strand_id
1 'polypeptide(L)'
;MSPKTAARPKASKVKPDKKTSSPVAQDPGTLVDALRQRDDHSMRLMLIQRPDLVHPVPTDMAKLAARAATNSSVTRVLDRLDAWTVGVAEIISILNEPFTKNDLEKVLNNNEKIGVVLEKLRLLAIIWGTDDGMRFVPVLKEVVAPHPAGFGP
;
A
#
# COMPACT_ATOMS: atom_id res chain seq x y z
N MET A 1 -39.83 -24.10 44.75
CA MET A 1 -39.64 -24.08 43.29
C MET A 1 -39.77 -22.64 42.81
N SER A 2 -38.83 -22.25 41.95
CA SER A 2 -38.66 -20.98 41.21
C SER A 2 -38.02 -19.77 41.91
N PRO A 3 -37.12 -19.04 41.20
CA PRO A 3 -36.05 -18.24 41.80
C PRO A 3 -36.07 -16.76 41.37
N LYS A 4 -35.02 -16.01 41.76
CA LYS A 4 -34.43 -14.86 41.05
C LYS A 4 -35.08 -13.49 41.29
N THR A 5 -34.36 -12.60 41.98
CA THR A 5 -34.02 -11.25 41.50
C THR A 5 -32.92 -10.66 42.36
N ALA A 6 -31.81 -10.31 41.70
CA ALA A 6 -30.67 -9.62 42.26
C ALA A 6 -30.90 -8.10 42.23
N ALA A 7 -30.43 -7.40 43.26
CA ALA A 7 -30.19 -5.96 43.24
C ALA A 7 -28.70 -5.70 43.56
N ARG A 8 -28.00 -5.11 42.59
CA ARG A 8 -26.67 -4.45 42.66
C ARG A 8 -26.81 -3.08 43.39
N PRO A 9 -25.76 -2.24 43.55
CA PRO A 9 -24.31 -2.45 43.72
C PRO A 9 -23.72 -1.60 44.88
N LYS A 10 -22.44 -1.79 45.25
CA LYS A 10 -21.56 -0.64 45.59
C LYS A 10 -20.19 -0.81 44.97
N ALA A 11 -19.72 0.31 44.43
CA ALA A 11 -18.55 0.47 43.60
C ALA A 11 -17.25 0.20 44.37
N SER A 12 -16.31 -0.43 43.69
CA SER A 12 -14.89 -0.37 44.06
C SER A 12 -14.10 0.12 42.86
N LYS A 13 -13.42 1.24 43.04
CA LYS A 13 -12.46 1.82 42.11
C LYS A 13 -11.27 0.87 41.99
N VAL A 14 -10.94 0.47 40.77
CA VAL A 14 -9.65 -0.15 40.45
C VAL A 14 -9.03 0.63 39.28
N LYS A 15 -7.74 0.94 39.46
CA LYS A 15 -6.85 1.66 38.55
C LYS A 15 -6.95 1.15 37.11
N PRO A 16 -6.73 2.02 36.10
CA PRO A 16 -6.65 1.55 34.72
C PRO A 16 -5.38 0.73 34.56
N ASP A 17 -5.56 -0.58 34.33
CA ASP A 17 -4.50 -1.47 33.90
C ASP A 17 -3.92 -0.95 32.59
N LYS A 18 -2.59 -0.76 32.59
CA LYS A 18 -1.76 -0.62 31.39
C LYS A 18 -2.07 -1.82 30.49
N LYS A 19 -2.97 -1.64 29.51
CA LYS A 19 -3.04 -2.53 28.36
C LYS A 19 -1.71 -2.39 27.63
N THR A 20 -0.91 -3.43 27.78
CA THR A 20 0.13 -3.87 26.87
C THR A 20 -0.32 -3.61 25.44
N SER A 21 0.15 -2.48 24.90
CA SER A 21 0.10 -2.21 23.47
C SER A 21 1.02 -3.24 22.83
N SER A 22 0.42 -4.28 22.24
CA SER A 22 1.07 -5.00 21.15
C SER A 22 1.68 -3.95 20.21
N PRO A 23 2.92 -4.11 19.72
CA PRO A 23 3.52 -3.10 18.87
C PRO A 23 2.62 -2.99 17.64
N VAL A 24 1.92 -1.85 17.52
CA VAL A 24 1.26 -1.45 16.29
C VAL A 24 2.38 -1.45 15.27
N ALA A 25 2.39 -2.43 14.37
CA ALA A 25 3.26 -2.42 13.20
C ALA A 25 3.10 -1.04 12.58
N GLN A 26 4.11 -0.19 12.74
CA GLN A 26 4.02 1.21 12.39
C GLN A 26 3.80 1.27 10.87
N ASP A 27 2.63 1.76 10.44
CA ASP A 27 2.37 1.96 9.01
C ASP A 27 3.53 2.80 8.44
N PRO A 28 4.29 2.28 7.47
CA PRO A 28 5.51 2.93 7.02
C PRO A 28 5.17 4.28 6.38
N GLY A 29 5.60 5.37 7.02
CA GLY A 29 5.36 6.73 6.55
C GLY A 29 6.07 7.04 5.23
N THR A 30 7.12 6.29 4.89
CA THR A 30 7.91 6.44 3.66
C THR A 30 8.09 5.11 2.93
N LEU A 31 8.36 5.18 1.62
CA LEU A 31 8.71 3.99 0.82
C LEU A 31 9.97 3.29 1.35
N VAL A 32 10.94 4.03 1.87
CA VAL A 32 12.17 3.46 2.45
C VAL A 32 11.83 2.57 3.65
N ASP A 33 10.95 3.02 4.53
CA ASP A 33 10.53 2.25 5.70
C ASP A 33 9.73 1.00 5.27
N ALA A 34 8.87 1.14 4.26
CA ALA A 34 8.12 0.01 3.71
C ALA A 34 9.05 -1.06 3.10
N LEU A 35 10.11 -0.66 2.39
CA LEU A 35 11.09 -1.58 1.83
C LEU A 35 11.95 -2.25 2.92
N ARG A 36 12.27 -1.54 4.00
CA ARG A 36 13.01 -2.11 5.16
C ARG A 36 12.21 -3.16 5.92
N GLN A 37 10.89 -3.03 5.95
CA GLN A 37 10.00 -3.98 6.62
C GLN A 37 9.60 -5.18 5.74
N ARG A 38 9.95 -5.15 4.45
CA ARG A 38 9.59 -6.19 3.48
C ARG A 38 10.45 -7.44 3.68
N ASP A 39 9.86 -8.61 3.53
CA ASP A 39 10.57 -9.89 3.59
C ASP A 39 11.45 -10.13 2.34
N ASP A 40 12.48 -10.96 2.51
CA ASP A 40 13.46 -11.26 1.47
C ASP A 40 12.84 -11.89 0.21
N HIS A 41 11.79 -12.69 0.36
CA HIS A 41 11.12 -13.32 -0.78
C HIS A 41 10.40 -12.26 -1.62
N SER A 42 9.61 -11.40 -0.99
CA SER A 42 8.91 -10.29 -1.65
C SER A 42 9.90 -9.30 -2.26
N MET A 43 11.04 -9.03 -1.60
CA MET A 43 12.11 -8.20 -2.15
C MET A 43 12.71 -8.82 -3.41
N ARG A 44 13.05 -10.12 -3.37
CA ARG A 44 13.58 -10.85 -4.53
C ARG A 44 12.60 -10.83 -5.70
N LEU A 45 11.32 -11.08 -5.45
CA LEU A 45 10.28 -11.01 -6.48
C LEU A 45 10.17 -9.61 -7.09
N MET A 46 10.22 -8.56 -6.26
CA MET A 46 10.21 -7.17 -6.74
C MET A 46 11.38 -6.91 -7.71
N LEU A 47 12.60 -7.33 -7.35
CA LEU A 47 13.78 -7.11 -8.20
C LEU A 47 13.74 -7.90 -9.51
N ILE A 48 13.13 -9.10 -9.50
CA ILE A 48 12.91 -9.89 -10.73
C ILE A 48 11.91 -9.18 -11.67
N GLN A 49 10.85 -8.60 -11.11
CA GLN A 49 9.83 -7.87 -11.88
C GLN A 49 10.27 -6.45 -12.29
N ARG A 50 11.25 -5.89 -11.57
CA ARG A 50 11.84 -4.56 -11.80
C ARG A 50 13.37 -4.63 -11.97
N PRO A 51 13.87 -5.25 -13.06
CA PRO A 51 15.31 -5.38 -13.30
C PRO A 51 16.00 -4.00 -13.48
N ASP A 52 15.24 -2.96 -13.82
CA ASP A 52 15.74 -1.59 -13.91
C ASP A 52 16.20 -1.00 -12.56
N LEU A 53 15.82 -1.61 -11.42
CA LEU A 53 16.24 -1.16 -10.10
C LEU A 53 17.66 -1.57 -9.72
N VAL A 54 18.20 -2.61 -10.35
CA VAL A 54 19.52 -3.18 -10.01
C VAL A 54 20.65 -2.73 -10.95
N HIS A 55 20.34 -1.82 -11.88
CA HIS A 55 21.31 -1.30 -12.85
C HIS A 55 21.40 0.24 -12.80
N PRO A 56 22.44 0.81 -12.17
CA PRO A 56 23.47 0.16 -11.34
C PRO A 56 22.92 -0.35 -10.00
N VAL A 57 23.64 -1.28 -9.36
CA VAL A 57 23.25 -1.87 -8.08
C VAL A 57 23.19 -0.76 -7.02
N PRO A 58 22.03 -0.56 -6.36
CA PRO A 58 21.91 0.46 -5.33
C PRO A 58 22.73 0.09 -4.10
N THR A 59 23.38 1.08 -3.48
CA THR A 59 24.24 0.84 -2.30
C THR A 59 23.46 0.66 -1.00
N ASP A 60 22.19 1.03 -0.98
CA ASP A 60 21.32 1.00 0.20
C ASP A 60 19.82 1.06 -0.20
N MET A 61 18.95 0.87 0.78
CA MET A 61 17.49 0.91 0.62
C MET A 61 16.95 2.29 0.23
N ALA A 62 17.61 3.38 0.63
CA ALA A 62 17.16 4.73 0.28
C ALA A 62 17.38 5.00 -1.21
N LYS A 63 18.53 4.60 -1.77
CA LYS A 63 18.80 4.70 -3.20
C LYS A 63 17.92 3.76 -4.02
N LEU A 64 17.62 2.57 -3.50
CA LEU A 64 16.66 1.66 -4.12
C LEU A 64 15.27 2.30 -4.20
N ALA A 65 14.76 2.85 -3.09
CA ALA A 65 13.47 3.54 -3.04
C ALA A 65 13.43 4.76 -3.97
N ALA A 66 14.48 5.59 -3.95
CA ALA A 66 14.58 6.76 -4.82
C ALA A 66 14.54 6.35 -6.30
N ARG A 67 15.29 5.31 -6.68
CA ARG A 67 15.26 4.77 -8.06
C ARG A 67 13.89 4.21 -8.42
N ALA A 68 13.26 3.47 -7.50
CA ALA A 68 11.92 2.92 -7.68
C ALA A 68 10.84 4.00 -7.88
N ALA A 69 11.05 5.19 -7.33
CA ALA A 69 10.19 6.36 -7.47
C ALA A 69 10.61 7.31 -8.62
N THR A 70 11.50 6.89 -9.53
CA THR A 70 11.82 7.68 -10.73
C THR A 70 10.78 7.50 -11.83
N ASN A 71 10.58 8.55 -12.64
CA ASN A 71 9.63 8.55 -13.75
C ASN A 71 9.92 7.42 -14.77
N SER A 72 11.18 7.25 -15.17
CA SER A 72 11.58 6.21 -16.12
C SER A 72 11.37 4.80 -15.58
N SER A 73 11.57 4.59 -14.28
CA SER A 73 11.36 3.29 -13.63
C SER A 73 9.87 2.96 -13.51
N VAL A 74 9.05 3.93 -13.11
CA VAL A 74 7.59 3.75 -13.01
C VAL A 74 6.96 3.54 -14.39
N THR A 75 7.32 4.36 -15.39
CA THR A 75 6.83 4.20 -16.78
C THR A 75 7.10 2.78 -17.30
N ARG A 76 8.34 2.30 -17.19
CA ARG A 76 8.71 0.94 -17.63
C ARG A 76 7.94 -0.17 -16.91
N VAL A 77 7.56 0.05 -15.65
CA VAL A 77 6.75 -0.92 -14.92
C VAL A 77 5.32 -0.90 -15.44
N LEU A 78 4.72 0.28 -15.57
CA LEU A 78 3.35 0.43 -16.09
C LEU A 78 3.20 -0.14 -17.50
N ASP A 79 4.20 0.04 -18.38
CA ASP A 79 4.23 -0.52 -19.74
C ASP A 79 4.16 -2.07 -19.76
N ARG A 80 4.55 -2.74 -18.67
CA ARG A 80 4.51 -4.21 -18.53
C ARG A 80 3.22 -4.71 -17.86
N LEU A 81 2.37 -3.80 -17.37
CA LEU A 81 1.11 -4.15 -16.71
C LEU A 81 0.00 -4.33 -17.74
N ASP A 82 -0.96 -5.17 -17.39
CA ASP A 82 -2.21 -5.27 -18.14
C ASP A 82 -3.03 -3.97 -17.99
N ALA A 83 -3.85 -3.67 -19.01
CA ALA A 83 -4.65 -2.45 -19.08
C ALA A 83 -5.56 -2.24 -17.86
N TRP A 84 -6.07 -3.33 -17.28
CA TRP A 84 -6.88 -3.26 -16.06
C TRP A 84 -6.07 -2.77 -14.87
N THR A 85 -4.89 -3.36 -14.63
CA THR A 85 -3.99 -2.93 -13.55
C THR A 85 -3.53 -1.49 -13.75
N VAL A 86 -3.24 -1.07 -14.98
CA VAL A 86 -2.92 0.34 -15.30
C VAL A 86 -4.09 1.24 -14.91
N GLY A 87 -5.32 0.97 -15.38
CA GLY A 87 -6.50 1.78 -15.05
C GLY A 87 -6.77 1.90 -13.55
N VAL A 88 -6.53 0.83 -12.77
CA VAL A 88 -6.62 0.92 -11.30
C VAL A 88 -5.53 1.83 -10.73
N ALA A 89 -4.29 1.76 -11.23
CA ALA A 89 -3.22 2.68 -10.82
C ALA A 89 -3.55 4.14 -11.19
N GLU A 90 -4.24 4.38 -12.31
CA GLU A 90 -4.71 5.72 -12.66
C GLU A 90 -5.72 6.25 -11.64
N ILE A 91 -6.70 5.43 -11.26
CA ILE A 91 -7.68 5.77 -10.23
C ILE A 91 -6.99 6.04 -8.89
N ILE A 92 -6.04 5.20 -8.49
CA ILE A 92 -5.25 5.41 -7.27
C ILE A 92 -4.54 6.76 -7.32
N SER A 93 -3.99 7.15 -8.47
CA SER A 93 -3.23 8.40 -8.63
C SER A 93 -4.07 9.66 -8.37
N ILE A 94 -5.41 9.60 -8.52
CA ILE A 94 -6.31 10.73 -8.25
C ILE A 94 -6.88 10.72 -6.83
N LEU A 95 -6.66 9.65 -6.04
CA LEU A 95 -7.10 9.59 -4.65
C LEU A 95 -6.23 10.47 -3.74
N ASN A 96 -6.82 10.91 -2.63
CA ASN A 96 -6.09 11.58 -1.56
C ASN A 96 -5.34 10.53 -0.72
N GLU A 97 -4.10 10.82 -0.37
CA GLU A 97 -3.29 9.96 0.48
C GLU A 97 -3.43 10.33 1.97
N PRO A 98 -3.51 9.35 2.90
CA PRO A 98 -3.64 7.91 2.63
C PRO A 98 -5.05 7.52 2.14
N PHE A 99 -5.13 6.45 1.34
CA PHE A 99 -6.40 5.88 0.86
C PHE A 99 -6.61 4.46 1.38
N THR A 100 -7.87 4.02 1.46
CA THR A 100 -8.21 2.65 1.88
C THR A 100 -8.64 1.79 0.71
N LYS A 101 -8.60 0.46 0.89
CA LYS A 101 -9.16 -0.49 -0.08
C LYS A 101 -10.65 -0.22 -0.34
N ASN A 102 -11.40 0.14 0.70
CA ASN A 102 -12.82 0.46 0.61
C ASN A 102 -13.07 1.72 -0.25
N ASP A 103 -12.18 2.70 -0.22
CA ASP A 103 -12.30 3.88 -1.08
C ASP A 103 -12.16 3.53 -2.56
N LEU A 104 -11.25 2.60 -2.87
CA LEU A 104 -11.08 2.08 -4.22
C LEU A 104 -12.24 1.18 -4.66
N GLU A 105 -12.76 0.33 -3.76
CA GLU A 105 -13.93 -0.52 -3.99
C GLU A 105 -15.19 0.29 -4.31
N LYS A 106 -15.40 1.45 -3.66
CA LYS A 106 -16.50 2.38 -3.99
C LYS A 106 -16.41 2.94 -5.41
N VAL A 107 -15.21 3.24 -5.89
CA VAL A 107 -15.00 3.78 -7.25
C VAL A 107 -15.14 2.69 -8.31
N LEU A 108 -14.67 1.48 -8.00
CA LEU A 108 -14.61 0.35 -8.92
C LEU A 108 -15.78 -0.65 -8.79
N ASN A 109 -16.86 -0.27 -8.11
CA ASN A 109 -18.06 -1.09 -7.90
C ASN A 109 -17.79 -2.47 -7.28
N ASN A 110 -16.99 -2.54 -6.21
CA ASN A 110 -16.67 -3.76 -5.45
C ASN A 110 -16.11 -4.91 -6.30
N ASN A 111 -15.20 -4.60 -7.23
CA ASN A 111 -14.57 -5.61 -8.07
C ASN A 111 -13.65 -6.54 -7.26
N GLU A 112 -13.88 -7.85 -7.34
CA GLU A 112 -13.10 -8.89 -6.64
C GLU A 112 -11.60 -8.88 -6.98
N LYS A 113 -11.23 -8.34 -8.16
CA LYS A 113 -9.84 -8.28 -8.62
C LYS A 113 -9.01 -7.19 -7.94
N ILE A 114 -9.64 -6.28 -7.17
CA ILE A 114 -8.95 -5.16 -6.52
C ILE A 114 -7.85 -5.66 -5.59
N GLY A 115 -8.11 -6.70 -4.79
CA GLY A 115 -7.10 -7.26 -3.89
C GLY A 115 -5.86 -7.75 -4.64
N VAL A 116 -6.06 -8.48 -5.74
CA VAL A 116 -4.96 -9.00 -6.58
C VAL A 116 -4.14 -7.86 -7.20
N VAL A 117 -4.81 -6.80 -7.64
CA VAL A 117 -4.14 -5.61 -8.20
C VAL A 117 -3.34 -4.87 -7.14
N LEU A 118 -3.91 -4.64 -5.96
CA LEU A 118 -3.20 -3.97 -4.85
C LEU A 118 -1.96 -4.77 -4.43
N GLU A 119 -2.05 -6.09 -4.31
CA GLU A 119 -0.89 -6.94 -4.01
C GLU A 119 0.18 -6.83 -5.10
N LYS A 120 -0.21 -6.81 -6.38
CA LYS A 120 0.73 -6.62 -7.50
C LYS A 120 1.41 -5.24 -7.45
N LEU A 121 0.66 -4.17 -7.20
CA LEU A 121 1.20 -2.81 -7.10
C LEU A 121 2.11 -2.64 -5.86
N ARG A 122 1.78 -3.30 -4.73
CA ARG A 122 2.62 -3.37 -3.54
C ARG A 122 3.93 -4.09 -3.84
N LEU A 123 3.84 -5.27 -4.47
CA LEU A 123 5.00 -6.04 -4.88
C LEU A 123 5.94 -5.20 -5.74
N LEU A 124 5.39 -4.47 -6.70
CA LEU A 124 6.15 -3.58 -7.59
C LEU A 124 6.60 -2.27 -6.93
N ALA A 125 6.32 -2.03 -5.65
CA ALA A 125 6.66 -0.79 -4.94
C ALA A 125 6.11 0.49 -5.63
N ILE A 126 4.93 0.37 -6.26
CA ILE A 126 4.16 1.52 -6.74
C ILE A 126 3.30 2.08 -5.60
N ILE A 127 2.77 1.19 -4.76
CA ILE A 127 2.04 1.53 -3.54
C ILE A 127 2.70 0.87 -2.33
N TRP A 128 2.44 1.41 -1.13
CA TRP A 128 2.85 0.81 0.14
C TRP A 128 1.84 1.14 1.25
N GLY A 129 1.99 0.47 2.40
CA GLY A 129 1.05 0.56 3.53
C GLY A 129 0.02 -0.57 3.54
N THR A 130 -0.74 -0.63 4.64
CA THR A 130 -1.83 -1.59 4.86
C THR A 130 -3.10 -1.18 4.11
N ASP A 131 -4.09 -2.07 4.01
CA ASP A 131 -5.38 -1.80 3.32
C ASP A 131 -6.15 -0.59 3.89
N ASP A 132 -5.82 -0.14 5.10
CA ASP A 132 -6.45 0.99 5.79
C ASP A 132 -5.63 2.29 5.69
N GLY A 133 -4.46 2.27 5.04
CA GLY A 133 -3.50 3.37 5.08
C GLY A 133 -2.52 3.37 3.90
N MET A 134 -3.01 3.15 2.68
CA MET A 134 -2.15 3.05 1.51
C MET A 134 -1.69 4.41 1.00
N ARG A 135 -0.46 4.41 0.49
CA ARG A 135 0.21 5.54 -0.15
C ARG A 135 0.79 5.08 -1.49
N PHE A 136 1.06 6.01 -2.38
CA PHE A 136 1.61 5.71 -3.70
C PHE A 136 2.79 6.61 -4.04
N VAL A 137 3.63 6.17 -4.97
CA VAL A 137 4.80 6.97 -5.37
C VAL A 137 4.31 8.27 -6.04
N PRO A 138 4.76 9.47 -5.61
CA PRO A 138 4.21 10.72 -6.15
C PRO A 138 4.31 10.84 -7.67
N VAL A 139 5.39 10.30 -8.24
CA VAL A 139 5.62 10.25 -9.69
C VAL A 139 4.55 9.48 -10.47
N LEU A 140 3.75 8.64 -9.82
CA LEU A 140 2.64 7.93 -10.46
C LEU A 140 1.66 8.92 -11.11
N LYS A 141 1.38 10.06 -10.42
CA LYS A 141 0.56 11.14 -10.97
C LYS A 141 1.17 11.71 -12.25
N GLU A 142 2.48 11.93 -12.25
CA GLU A 142 3.19 12.52 -13.40
C GLU A 142 3.27 11.57 -14.60
N VAL A 143 3.32 10.26 -14.37
CA VAL A 143 3.41 9.26 -15.45
C VAL A 143 2.03 8.98 -16.06
N VAL A 144 0.98 9.00 -15.24
CA VAL A 144 -0.40 8.73 -15.69
C VAL A 144 -1.08 9.99 -16.23
N ALA A 145 -0.89 11.16 -15.62
CA ALA A 145 -1.60 12.39 -15.98
C ALA A 145 -1.42 12.86 -17.45
N PRO A 146 -0.29 12.63 -18.13
CA PRO A 146 -0.15 12.99 -19.54
C PRO A 146 -1.06 12.16 -20.46
N HIS A 147 -1.48 10.96 -20.05
CA HIS A 147 -2.24 10.02 -20.89
C HIS A 147 -3.24 9.19 -20.08
N PRO A 148 -4.31 9.78 -19.50
CA PRO A 148 -5.38 8.97 -18.93
C PRO A 148 -5.92 8.05 -20.04
N ALA A 149 -5.83 6.73 -19.87
CA ALA A 149 -6.18 5.68 -20.83
C ALA A 149 -5.14 5.29 -21.91
N GLY A 150 -3.87 5.69 -21.80
CA GLY A 150 -2.77 5.05 -22.56
C GLY A 150 -2.73 5.34 -24.07
N PHE A 151 -3.36 6.41 -24.55
CA PHE A 151 -3.15 6.91 -25.91
C PHE A 151 -1.94 7.84 -25.91
N GLY A 152 -0.78 7.35 -26.35
CA GLY A 152 0.37 8.20 -26.70
C GLY A 152 0.05 9.11 -27.90
N PRO A 153 0.91 10.10 -28.22
CA PRO A 153 0.76 10.94 -29.40
C PRO A 153 0.85 10.17 -30.72
#